data_AF-N8W1T8-F1
#
_entry.id   AF-N8W1T8-F1
#
_cell.length_a   1.000
_cell.length_b   1.000
_cell.length_c   1.000
_cell.angle_alpha   90.00
_cell.angle_beta   90.00
_cell.angle_gamma   90.00
#
_symmetry.space_group_name_H-M   'P 1'
#
loop_
_entity.id
_entity.type
_entity.pdbx_description
1 polymer ?
#
loop_
_entity_poly.entity_id
_entity_poly.type
_entity_poly.pdbx_seq_one_letter_code
_entity_poly.pdbx_strand_id
1 'polypeptide(L)' 'MNMNYRRAWQLVDTMNQCFQSALVETQTGGTHGGGAVIPELGQVILKKFRAIEQQAAKALEHNFQELSSYS' A
#
# COMPACT_ATOMS: atom_id res chain seq x y z
N MET A 1 -7.61 4.87 -10.99
CA MET A 1 -6.97 5.87 -10.10
C MET A 1 -7.02 7.24 -10.79
N ASN A 2 -7.74 8.22 -10.25
CA ASN A 2 -7.71 9.62 -10.74
C ASN A 2 -6.50 10.38 -10.19
N MET A 3 -5.30 9.80 -10.31
CA MET A 3 -4.06 10.38 -9.74
C MET A 3 -3.06 10.65 -10.85
N ASN A 4 -2.47 11.85 -10.84
CA ASN A 4 -1.40 12.17 -11.77
C ASN A 4 -0.12 11.40 -11.40
N TYR A 5 0.69 11.11 -12.41
CA TYR A 5 1.92 10.33 -12.28
C TYR A 5 2.91 10.90 -11.25
N ARG A 6 3.03 12.24 -11.18
CA ARG A 6 3.88 12.92 -10.21
C ARG A 6 3.45 12.64 -8.76
N ARG A 7 2.15 12.71 -8.48
CA ARG A 7 1.59 12.42 -7.15
C ARG A 7 1.78 10.95 -6.78
N ALA A 8 1.70 10.02 -7.75
CA ALA A 8 1.98 8.62 -7.50
C ALA A 8 3.43 8.42 -7.03
N TRP A 9 4.40 9.06 -7.68
CA TRP A 9 5.80 9.01 -7.25
C TRP A 9 6.07 9.69 -5.91
N GLN A 10 5.41 10.81 -5.61
CA GLN A 10 5.54 11.45 -4.29
C GLN A 10 5.07 10.52 -3.16
N LEU A 11 4.02 9.74 -3.39
CA LEU A 11 3.56 8.73 -2.43
C LEU A 11 4.56 7.58 -2.30
N VAL A 12 5.11 7.10 -3.42
CA VAL A 12 6.17 6.09 -3.42
C VAL A 12 7.40 6.55 -2.63
N ASP A 13 7.87 7.77 -2.87
CA ASP A 13 9.01 8.34 -2.15
C ASP A 13 8.73 8.45 -0.65
N THR A 14 7.53 8.92 -0.29
CA THR A 14 7.09 8.99 1.11
C THR A 14 7.09 7.61 1.75
N MET A 15 6.53 6.60 1.06
CA MET A 15 6.52 5.22 1.55
C MET A 15 7.93 4.68 1.75
N ASN A 16 8.84 4.90 0.80
CA ASN A 16 10.22 4.44 0.90
C ASN A 16 10.97 5.08 2.08
N GLN A 17 10.69 6.34 2.40
CA GLN A 17 11.30 7.03 3.55
C GLN A 17 10.78 6.54 4.91
N CYS A 18 9.59 5.92 4.96
CA CYS A 18 9.02 5.40 6.20
C CYS A 18 9.66 4.08 6.66
N PHE A 19 10.51 3.43 5.84
CA PHE A 19 11.07 2.12 6.12
C PHE A 19 12.59 2.11 5.98
N GLN A 20 13.23 1.10 6.57
CA GLN A 20 14.69 0.95 6.54
C GLN A 20 15.24 0.66 5.14
N SER A 21 14.41 0.12 4.25
CA SER A 21 14.73 -0.12 2.84
C SER A 21 13.52 0.23 1.97
N ALA A 22 13.78 0.50 0.68
CA ALA A 22 12.73 0.84 -0.28
C ALA A 22 11.68 -0.28 -0.39
N LEU A 23 10.41 0.10 -0.37
CA LEU A 23 9.28 -0.79 -0.62
C LEU A 23 8.91 -0.85 -2.10
N VAL A 24 9.28 0.16 -2.87
CA VAL A 24 9.11 0.25 -4.33
C VAL A 24 10.39 0.80 -4.93
N GLU A 25 10.94 0.11 -5.91
CA GLU A 25 12.13 0.53 -6.65
C GLU A 25 11.80 0.83 -8.09
N THR A 26 12.52 1.79 -8.68
CA THR A 26 12.50 2.03 -10.12
C THR A 26 13.24 0.89 -10.81
N GLN A 27 12.55 0.17 -11.69
CA GLN A 27 13.21 -0.77 -12.60
C GLN A 27 13.78 0.01 -13.78
N THR A 28 15.11 0.08 -13.87
CA THR A 28 15.79 0.67 -15.04
C THR A 28 15.63 -0.26 -16.24
N GLY A 29 14.72 0.08 -17.15
CA GLY A 29 14.53 -0.58 -18.44
C GLY A 29 14.91 0.35 -19.59
N GLY A 30 15.86 -0.06 -20.42
CA GLY A 30 16.21 0.65 -21.67
C GLY A 30 15.04 0.75 -22.65
N THR A 31 15.20 1.58 -23.69
CA THR A 31 14.33 1.88 -24.88
C THR A 31 12.79 1.95 -24.76
N HIS A 32 12.11 1.27 -23.84
CA HIS A 32 10.64 1.23 -23.69
C HIS A 32 10.13 1.78 -22.35
N GLY A 33 11.00 2.36 -21.53
CA GLY A 33 10.62 3.09 -20.32
C GLY A 33 10.86 2.32 -19.02
N GLY A 34 11.15 3.07 -17.96
CA GLY A 34 11.37 2.55 -16.62
C GLY A 34 10.08 2.07 -15.97
N GLY A 35 10.15 0.94 -15.26
CA GLY A 35 9.05 0.36 -14.51
C GLY A 35 9.17 0.60 -13.01
N ALA A 36 8.24 0.02 -12.25
CA ALA A 36 8.34 -0.08 -10.80
C ALA A 36 8.32 -1.55 -10.41
N VAL A 37 9.18 -1.93 -9.46
CA VAL A 37 9.22 -3.28 -8.88
C VAL A 37 9.03 -3.17 -7.38
N ILE A 38 8.42 -4.19 -6.78
CA ILE A 38 8.24 -4.30 -5.33
C ILE A 38 9.29 -5.31 -4.82
N PRO A 39 10.35 -4.85 -4.12
CA PRO A 39 11.36 -5.73 -3.54
C PRO A 39 10.76 -6.64 -2.46
N GLU A 40 11.55 -7.60 -1.97
CA GLU A 40 11.11 -8.57 -0.96
C GLU A 40 10.51 -7.91 0.29
N LEU A 41 11.17 -6.87 0.83
CA LEU A 41 10.63 -6.12 1.97
C LEU A 41 9.25 -5.52 1.66
N GLY A 42 9.10 -4.92 0.47
CA GLY A 42 7.83 -4.38 0.00
C GLY A 42 6.71 -5.43 -0.01
N GLN A 43 7.02 -6.65 -0.46
CA GLN A 43 6.05 -7.75 -0.46
C GLN A 43 5.68 -8.21 0.95
N VAL A 44 6.67 -8.30 1.85
CA VAL A 44 6.43 -8.65 3.26
C VAL A 44 5.54 -7.62 3.94
N ILE A 45 5.82 -6.33 3.77
CA ILE A 45 5.02 -5.24 4.34
C ILE A 45 3.62 -5.24 3.75
N LEU A 46 3.47 -5.39 2.43
CA LEU A 46 2.16 -5.48 1.78
C LEU A 46 1.32 -6.63 2.36
N LYS A 47 1.91 -7.82 2.50
CA LYS A 47 1.22 -8.98 3.08
C LYS A 47 0.78 -8.72 4.53
N LYS A 48 1.66 -8.12 5.35
CA LYS A 48 1.34 -7.76 6.73
C LYS A 48 0.22 -6.72 6.80
N PHE A 49 0.28 -5.69 5.97
CA PHE A 49 -0.74 -4.65 5.92
C PHE A 49 -2.11 -5.23 5.56
N ARG A 50 -2.18 -6.09 4.54
CA ARG A 50 -3.44 -6.79 4.17
C ARG A 50 -3.98 -7.67 5.29
N ALA A 51 -3.11 -8.36 6.03
CA ALA A 51 -3.53 -9.15 7.19
C ALA A 51 -4.09 -8.26 8.31
N ILE A 52 -3.47 -7.11 8.58
CA ILE A 52 -3.96 -6.13 9.56
C ILE A 52 -5.32 -5.57 9.14
N GLU A 53 -5.50 -5.19 7.88
CA GLU A 53 -6.79 -4.71 7.36
C GLU A 53 -7.90 -5.76 7.57
N GLN A 54 -7.63 -7.03 7.25
CA GLN A 54 -8.59 -8.11 7.45
C GLN A 54 -8.92 -8.33 8.93
N GLN A 55 -7.92 -8.28 9.81
CA GLN A 55 -8.14 -8.43 11.25
C GLN A 55 -8.94 -7.26 11.82
N ALA A 56 -8.62 -6.03 11.42
CA ALA A 56 -9.35 -4.84 11.82
C ALA A 56 -10.81 -4.88 11.34
N ALA A 57 -11.05 -5.25 10.07
CA ALA A 57 -12.39 -5.38 9.53
C ALA A 57 -13.23 -6.41 10.32
N LYS A 58 -12.65 -7.58 10.62
CA LYS A 58 -13.32 -8.61 11.43
C LYS A 58 -13.61 -8.15 12.85
N ALA A 59 -12.65 -7.48 13.50
CA ALA A 59 -12.81 -6.99 14.86
C ALA A 59 -13.90 -5.91 14.97
N LEU A 60 -14.09 -5.11 13.90
CA LEU A 60 -15.07 -4.04 13.86
C LEU A 60 -16.45 -4.47 13.32
N GLU A 61 -16.58 -5.68 12.76
CA GLU A 61 -17.81 -6.16 12.14
C GLU A 61 -19.02 -6.10 13.09
N HIS A 62 -18.86 -6.58 14.32
CA HIS A 62 -19.92 -6.55 15.32
C HIS A 62 -20.30 -5.12 15.71
N ASN A 63 -19.31 -4.25 15.91
CA ASN A 63 -19.54 -2.84 16.28
C ASN A 63 -20.28 -2.10 15.16
N PHE A 64 -19.96 -2.39 13.89
CA PHE A 64 -20.68 -1.80 12.76
C PHE A 64 -22.12 -2.32 12.64
N GLN A 65 -22.35 -3.61 12.90
CA GLN A 65 -23.70 -4.18 12.95
C GLN A 65 -24.54 -3.53 14.05
N GLU A 66 -23.98 -3.38 15.26
CA GLU A 66 -24.62 -2.69 16.37
C GLU A 66 -24.97 -1.24 16.01
N LEU A 67 -24.01 -0.48 15.45
CA LEU A 67 -24.25 0.90 15.02
C LEU A 67 -25.33 1.01 13.95
N SER A 68 -25.37 0.08 12.99
CA SER A 68 -26.38 0.06 11.93
C SER A 68 -27.80 -0.24 12.43
N SER A 69 -27.95 -0.78 13.64
CA SER A 69 -29.26 -1.03 14.24
C SER A 69 -29.92 0.22 14.84
N TYR A 70 -29.16 1.32 14.99
CA TYR A 70 -29.67 2.62 15.47
C TYR A 70 -30.13 3.56 14.36
N SER A 71 -29.99 3.19 13.08
CA SER A 71 -30.44 3.95 11.91
C SER A 71 -31.70 3.35 11.30
#